data_AF-A0A2G2WUR0-F1
#
_entry.id   AF-A0A2G2WUR0-F1
#
_cell.length_a   1.000
_cell.length_b   1.000
_cell.length_c   1.000
_cell.angle_alpha   90.00
_cell.angle_beta   90.00
_cell.angle_gamma   90.00
#
_symmetry.space_group_name_H-M   'P 1'
#
loop_
_entity.id
_entity.type
_entity.pdbx_description
1 polymer ?
#
loop_
_entity_poly.entity_id
_entity_poly.type
_entity_poly.pdbx_seq_one_letter_code
_entity_poly.pdbx_strand_id
1 'polypeptide(L)'
;MVSAKPLDDLDYKGWTGGCNRVTSPYASSVFLGWAMASAIALVVTGVLPIISWFATYRFSLSSAICIGIFAAVIVALCGVSYFEIVGSRTYQIPTKADFHASLLPLICIPVVLSLGAGLFKWKDDNWKLSRGAYMFIIIVLLLLLGAISAIIVTIKPWAIGAAFLLVLLLLVLAIGVIHYWASNNFYLTRIQILLVCFLAFLSALAAFLVGWFQGKYSSLVLRC
;
A
#
# COMPACT_ATOMS: atom_id res chain seq x y z
N MET A 1 -2.00 -28.20 -59.13
CA MET A 1 -2.01 -28.57 -57.70
C MET A 1 -2.12 -27.27 -56.91
N VAL A 2 -3.26 -27.08 -56.24
CA VAL A 2 -3.52 -25.91 -55.38
C VAL A 2 -2.62 -26.06 -54.15
N SER A 3 -1.71 -25.10 -53.94
CA SER A 3 -0.83 -25.06 -52.77
C SER A 3 -1.36 -23.99 -51.81
N ALA A 4 -1.78 -24.44 -50.63
CA ALA A 4 -2.28 -23.61 -49.55
C ALA A 4 -1.15 -22.76 -48.96
N LYS A 5 -1.39 -21.45 -48.83
CA LYS A 5 -0.64 -20.56 -47.94
C LYS A 5 -0.89 -20.97 -46.47
N PRO A 6 0.08 -20.70 -45.58
CA PRO A 6 -0.22 -19.94 -44.38
C PRO A 6 0.76 -18.77 -44.24
N LEU A 7 0.29 -17.52 -44.17
CA LEU A 7 0.00 -16.81 -42.91
C LEU A 7 1.22 -16.34 -42.08
N ASP A 8 2.44 -16.37 -42.62
CA ASP A 8 3.62 -15.78 -41.97
C ASP A 8 3.91 -14.31 -42.37
N ASP A 9 3.02 -13.67 -43.15
CA ASP A 9 3.22 -12.31 -43.66
C ASP A 9 2.43 -11.23 -42.87
N LEU A 10 2.01 -11.57 -41.65
CA LEU A 10 1.47 -10.64 -40.66
C LEU A 10 2.49 -10.37 -39.55
N ASP A 11 3.77 -10.31 -39.91
CA ASP A 11 4.82 -9.76 -39.06
C ASP A 11 4.63 -8.24 -39.00
N TYR A 12 3.74 -7.85 -38.07
CA TYR A 12 3.82 -6.67 -37.23
C TYR A 12 4.57 -5.47 -37.83
N LYS A 13 4.03 -4.94 -38.93
CA LYS A 13 4.40 -3.62 -39.48
C LYS A 13 3.78 -2.49 -38.65
N GLY A 14 3.93 -2.58 -37.34
CA GLY A 14 3.43 -1.63 -36.36
C GLY A 14 4.58 -1.16 -35.46
N TRP A 15 4.94 0.11 -35.62
CA TRP A 15 5.71 0.89 -34.65
C TRP A 15 7.25 0.75 -34.66
N THR A 16 7.89 1.07 -35.78
CA THR A 16 9.28 1.58 -35.79
C THR A 16 9.30 3.11 -35.76
N GLY A 17 8.46 3.69 -34.90
CA GLY A 17 8.56 5.10 -34.50
C GLY A 17 9.45 5.20 -33.27
N GLY A 18 10.74 5.50 -33.47
CA GLY A 18 11.68 5.97 -32.44
C GLY A 18 11.64 5.22 -31.11
N CYS A 19 12.24 4.02 -31.06
CA CYS A 19 12.54 3.36 -29.79
C CYS A 19 13.65 4.12 -29.04
N ASN A 20 13.27 5.23 -28.39
CA ASN A 20 13.85 5.53 -27.09
C ASN A 20 13.40 4.39 -26.18
N ARG A 21 14.19 3.32 -26.12
CA ARG A 21 14.07 2.30 -25.09
C ARG A 21 14.24 3.06 -23.78
N VAL A 22 13.13 3.45 -23.17
CA VAL A 22 13.13 3.90 -21.78
C VAL A 22 13.45 2.63 -21.01
N THR A 23 14.74 2.34 -20.86
CA THR A 23 15.28 1.30 -19.99
C THR A 23 14.93 1.73 -18.58
N SER A 24 13.70 1.42 -18.15
CA SER A 24 13.31 1.61 -16.77
C SER A 24 14.14 0.63 -15.93
N PRO A 25 14.83 1.09 -14.87
CA PRO A 25 15.64 0.23 -14.00
C PRO A 25 14.86 -0.99 -13.46
N TYR A 26 13.55 -0.83 -13.31
CA TYR A 26 12.60 -1.84 -12.84
C TYR A 26 12.33 -3.00 -13.81
N ALA A 27 12.81 -2.94 -15.06
CA ALA A 27 12.60 -3.98 -16.06
C ALA A 27 13.81 -4.94 -16.19
N SER A 28 14.82 -4.80 -15.33
CA SER A 28 15.95 -5.74 -15.31
C SER A 28 15.45 -7.12 -14.83
N SER A 29 15.89 -8.20 -15.50
CA SER A 29 15.50 -9.57 -15.12
C SER A 29 16.01 -9.95 -13.72
N VAL A 30 17.12 -9.34 -13.30
CA VAL A 30 17.71 -9.51 -11.96
C VAL A 30 16.83 -8.85 -10.91
N PHE A 31 16.37 -7.62 -11.13
CA PHE A 31 15.43 -6.94 -10.24
C PHE A 31 14.11 -7.70 -10.12
N LEU A 32 13.58 -8.21 -11.24
CA LEU A 32 12.36 -9.00 -11.25
C LEU A 32 12.52 -10.30 -10.43
N GLY A 33 13.63 -11.02 -10.60
CA GLY A 33 13.94 -12.22 -9.83
C GLY A 33 14.09 -11.95 -8.33
N TRP A 34 14.80 -10.87 -7.98
CA TRP A 34 14.95 -10.42 -6.59
C TRP A 34 13.62 -10.02 -5.95
N ALA A 35 12.78 -9.29 -6.68
CA ALA A 35 11.46 -8.88 -6.24
C ALA A 35 10.53 -10.09 -6.02
N MET A 36 10.52 -11.06 -6.94
CA MET A 36 9.75 -12.30 -6.80
C MET A 36 10.21 -13.13 -5.60
N ALA A 37 11.52 -13.33 -5.44
CA ALA A 37 12.07 -14.08 -4.31
C ALA A 37 11.73 -13.42 -2.97
N SER A 38 11.87 -12.10 -2.90
CA SER A 38 11.50 -11.32 -1.72
C SER A 38 10.00 -11.36 -1.45
N ALA A 39 9.14 -11.31 -2.47
CA ALA A 39 7.70 -11.46 -2.31
C ALA A 39 7.32 -12.80 -1.68
N ILE A 40 7.90 -13.91 -2.18
CA ILE A 40 7.67 -15.25 -1.62
C ILE A 40 8.16 -15.31 -0.17
N ALA A 41 9.38 -14.82 0.10
CA ALA A 41 9.93 -14.79 1.44
C ALA A 41 9.05 -13.99 2.40
N LEU A 42 8.51 -12.84 1.99
CA LEU A 42 7.62 -12.00 2.81
C LEU A 42 6.28 -12.67 3.09
N VAL A 43 5.71 -13.37 2.10
CA VAL A 43 4.48 -14.15 2.30
C VAL A 43 4.72 -15.26 3.32
N VAL A 44 5.78 -16.04 3.15
CA VAL A 44 6.10 -17.18 4.05
C VAL A 44 6.42 -16.68 5.46
N THR A 45 7.34 -15.73 5.59
CA THR A 45 7.79 -15.21 6.89
C THR A 45 6.77 -14.31 7.58
N GLY A 46 5.80 -13.75 6.85
CA GLY A 46 4.69 -12.99 7.40
C GLY A 46 3.51 -13.88 7.82
N VAL A 47 3.12 -14.86 7.02
CA VAL A 47 1.93 -15.69 7.27
C VAL A 47 2.18 -16.78 8.31
N LEU A 48 3.35 -17.42 8.31
CA LEU A 48 3.68 -18.47 9.30
C LEU A 48 3.58 -18.01 10.76
N PRO A 49 4.16 -16.86 11.18
CA PRO A 49 4.05 -16.41 12.56
C PRO A 49 2.61 -16.01 12.92
N ILE A 50 1.83 -15.50 11.95
CA ILE A 50 0.40 -15.22 12.15
C ILE A 50 -0.32 -16.53 12.48
N ILE A 51 -0.25 -17.54 11.60
CA ILE A 51 -0.93 -18.83 11.82
C ILE A 51 -0.47 -19.49 13.13
N SER A 52 0.84 -19.50 13.39
CA SER A 52 1.42 -20.08 14.62
C SER A 52 0.90 -19.40 15.89
N TRP A 53 0.77 -18.07 15.86
CA TRP A 53 0.24 -17.31 16.98
C TRP A 53 -1.23 -17.62 17.23
N PHE A 54 -2.04 -17.66 16.16
CA PHE A 54 -3.47 -17.98 16.25
C PHE A 54 -3.74 -19.41 16.72
N ALA A 55 -2.89 -20.37 16.34
CA ALA A 55 -3.03 -21.75 16.76
C ALA A 55 -2.71 -21.98 18.25
N THR A 56 -1.78 -21.20 18.81
CA THR A 56 -1.17 -21.54 20.12
C THR A 56 -1.39 -20.47 21.19
N TYR A 57 -1.79 -19.25 20.82
CA TYR A 57 -1.87 -18.05 21.69
C TYR A 57 -0.59 -17.77 22.52
N ARG A 58 0.53 -18.36 22.12
CA ARG A 58 1.85 -18.20 22.75
C ARG A 58 2.84 -17.71 21.72
N PHE A 59 3.67 -16.75 22.12
CA PHE A 59 4.76 -16.26 21.29
C PHE A 59 5.88 -17.29 21.31
N SER A 60 6.02 -18.09 20.25
CA SER A 60 7.13 -19.02 20.14
C SER A 60 8.41 -18.30 19.71
N LEU A 61 9.55 -18.87 20.10
CA LEU A 61 10.86 -18.38 19.65
C LEU A 61 11.00 -18.47 18.12
N SER A 62 10.39 -19.46 17.48
CA SER A 62 10.33 -19.59 16.02
C SER A 62 9.51 -18.47 15.35
N SER A 63 8.44 -17.98 15.98
CA SER A 63 7.68 -16.82 15.51
C SER A 63 8.52 -15.54 15.59
N ALA A 64 9.29 -15.37 16.67
CA ALA A 64 10.21 -14.23 16.80
C ALA A 64 11.27 -14.24 15.70
N ILE A 65 11.86 -15.41 15.40
CA ILE A 65 12.82 -15.58 14.31
C ILE A 65 12.17 -15.26 12.95
N CYS A 66 10.95 -15.75 12.68
CA CYS A 66 10.24 -15.43 11.43
C CYS A 66 10.00 -13.93 11.25
N ILE A 67 9.59 -13.23 12.32
CA ILE A 67 9.40 -11.76 12.29
C ILE A 67 10.73 -11.05 12.05
N GLY A 68 11.83 -11.54 12.65
CA GLY A 68 13.17 -11.00 12.40
C GLY A 68 13.61 -11.16 10.95
N ILE A 69 13.41 -12.34 10.36
CA ILE A 69 13.70 -12.61 8.94
C ILE A 69 12.81 -11.73 8.06
N PHE A 70 11.53 -11.63 8.37
CA PHE A 70 10.58 -10.77 7.65
C PHE A 70 11.06 -9.31 7.61
N ALA A 71 11.46 -8.75 8.76
CA ALA A 71 12.01 -7.39 8.83
C ALA A 71 13.29 -7.26 7.98
N ALA A 72 14.20 -8.22 8.06
CA ALA A 72 15.43 -8.22 7.26
C ALA A 72 15.13 -8.26 5.75
N VAL A 73 14.16 -9.06 5.30
CA VAL A 73 13.76 -9.17 3.89
C VAL A 73 13.13 -7.86 3.40
N ILE A 74 12.27 -7.20 4.18
CA ILE A 74 11.71 -5.89 3.80
C ILE A 74 12.82 -4.85 3.66
N VAL A 75 13.72 -4.77 4.64
CA VAL A 75 14.84 -3.81 4.60
C VAL A 75 15.75 -4.08 3.41
N ALA A 76 16.05 -5.35 3.13
CA ALA A 76 16.85 -5.75 1.97
C ALA A 76 16.14 -5.42 0.65
N LEU A 77 14.83 -5.67 0.54
CA LEU A 77 14.04 -5.30 -0.64
C LEU A 77 14.09 -3.79 -0.88
N CYS A 78 13.84 -2.98 0.15
CA CYS A 78 13.84 -1.52 0.03
C CYS A 78 15.25 -0.96 -0.23
N GLY A 79 16.27 -1.54 0.39
CA GLY A 79 17.66 -1.12 0.25
C GLY A 79 18.22 -1.46 -1.13
N VAL A 80 18.09 -2.70 -1.58
CA VAL A 80 18.56 -3.15 -2.91
C VAL A 80 17.85 -2.37 -4.01
N SER A 81 16.53 -2.19 -3.91
CA SER A 81 15.77 -1.39 -4.87
C SER A 81 16.31 0.03 -4.96
N TYR A 82 16.59 0.68 -3.82
CA TYR A 82 17.15 2.03 -3.81
C TYR A 82 18.54 2.10 -4.47
N PHE A 83 19.44 1.17 -4.12
CA PHE A 83 20.79 1.13 -4.70
C PHE A 83 20.77 0.89 -6.21
N GLU A 84 19.90 0.03 -6.72
CA GLU A 84 19.78 -0.25 -8.15
C GLU A 84 19.21 0.96 -8.93
N ILE A 85 18.28 1.71 -8.34
CA ILE A 85 17.76 2.96 -8.93
C ILE A 85 18.84 4.05 -8.96
N VAL A 86 19.63 4.21 -7.89
CA VAL A 86 20.72 5.19 -7.85
C VAL A 86 21.83 4.82 -8.83
N GLY A 87 22.19 3.53 -8.91
CA GLY A 87 23.26 3.03 -9.79
C GLY A 87 22.92 3.09 -11.28
N SER A 88 21.64 3.02 -11.64
CA SER A 88 21.17 3.07 -13.03
C SER A 88 20.97 4.49 -13.58
N ARG A 89 21.03 5.54 -12.74
CA ARG A 89 20.89 6.94 -13.16
C ARG A 89 22.24 7.46 -13.69
N THR A 90 22.24 8.08 -14.88
CA THR A 90 23.43 8.62 -15.58
C THR A 90 24.27 9.60 -14.75
N TYR A 91 23.69 10.26 -13.75
CA TYR A 91 24.39 11.19 -12.86
C TYR A 91 24.44 10.74 -11.40
N GLN A 92 23.90 9.56 -11.05
CA GLN A 92 23.80 9.06 -9.67
C GLN A 92 23.12 10.01 -8.67
N ILE A 93 22.35 11.00 -9.16
CA ILE A 93 21.63 11.95 -8.30
C ILE A 93 20.27 11.34 -7.95
N PRO A 94 20.03 10.95 -6.68
CA PRO A 94 18.73 10.41 -6.27
C PRO A 94 17.67 11.51 -6.37
N THR A 95 16.54 11.20 -7.02
CA THR A 95 15.38 12.09 -7.02
C THR A 95 14.49 11.80 -5.82
N LYS A 96 13.76 12.82 -5.33
CA LYS A 96 12.83 12.65 -4.21
C LYS A 96 11.78 11.56 -4.47
N ALA A 97 11.32 11.42 -5.72
CA ALA A 97 10.33 10.42 -6.10
C ALA A 97 10.85 8.98 -5.99
N ASP A 98 12.12 8.75 -6.31
CA ASP A 98 12.76 7.43 -6.20
C ASP A 98 12.86 6.97 -4.74
N PHE A 99 13.08 7.90 -3.80
CA PHE A 99 13.06 7.62 -2.37
C PHE A 99 11.66 7.18 -1.90
N HIS A 100 10.60 7.85 -2.37
CA HIS A 100 9.22 7.46 -2.06
C HIS A 100 8.86 6.09 -2.61
N ALA A 101 9.25 5.80 -3.84
CA ALA A 101 8.98 4.51 -4.47
C ALA A 101 9.66 3.35 -3.72
N SER A 102 10.88 3.58 -3.20
CA SER A 102 11.61 2.56 -2.44
C SER A 102 11.17 2.43 -0.98
N LEU A 103 10.58 3.48 -0.39
CA LEU A 103 10.06 3.45 0.98
C LEU A 103 8.63 2.90 1.07
N LEU A 104 7.89 2.91 -0.04
CA LEU A 104 6.50 2.44 -0.09
C LEU A 104 6.32 0.98 0.40
N PRO A 105 7.16 0.01 -0.02
CA PRO A 105 7.03 -1.38 0.43
C PRO A 105 7.30 -1.54 1.93
N LEU A 106 8.19 -0.72 2.50
CA LEU A 106 8.55 -0.73 3.92
C LEU A 106 7.35 -0.52 4.84
N ILE A 107 6.40 0.31 4.39
CA ILE A 107 5.21 0.69 5.16
C ILE A 107 4.00 -0.15 4.71
N CYS A 108 3.82 -0.34 3.40
CA CYS A 108 2.62 -0.98 2.86
C CYS A 108 2.50 -2.45 3.29
N ILE A 109 3.61 -3.20 3.25
CA ILE A 109 3.59 -4.63 3.53
C ILE A 109 3.25 -4.92 5.01
N PRO A 110 3.86 -4.25 6.01
CA PRO A 110 3.45 -4.39 7.40
C PRO A 110 2.01 -3.95 7.68
N VAL A 111 1.55 -2.87 7.03
CA VAL A 111 0.17 -2.38 7.17
C VAL A 111 -0.83 -3.41 6.67
N VAL A 112 -0.62 -3.98 5.47
CA VAL A 112 -1.53 -4.98 4.89
C VAL A 112 -1.56 -6.26 5.72
N LEU A 113 -0.40 -6.76 6.18
CA LEU A 113 -0.34 -7.94 7.02
C LEU A 113 -0.99 -7.73 8.39
N SER A 114 -0.75 -6.57 9.02
CA SER A 114 -1.35 -6.24 10.32
C SER A 114 -2.87 -6.03 10.21
N LEU A 115 -3.33 -5.39 9.13
CA LEU A 115 -4.76 -5.24 8.84
C LEU A 115 -5.43 -6.60 8.58
N GLY A 116 -4.80 -7.46 7.78
CA GLY A 116 -5.29 -8.82 7.51
C GLY A 116 -5.37 -9.68 8.77
N ALA A 117 -4.33 -9.66 9.60
CA ALA A 117 -4.32 -10.35 10.90
C ALA A 117 -5.38 -9.80 11.85
N GLY A 118 -5.56 -8.47 11.90
CA GLY A 118 -6.59 -7.81 12.70
C GLY A 118 -8.00 -8.19 12.26
N LEU A 119 -8.28 -8.18 10.95
CA LEU A 119 -9.57 -8.61 10.37
C LEU A 119 -9.84 -10.09 10.63
N PHE A 120 -8.82 -10.95 10.48
CA PHE A 120 -8.94 -12.37 10.78
C PHE A 120 -9.23 -12.59 12.27
N LYS A 121 -8.53 -11.90 13.18
CA LYS A 121 -8.81 -11.95 14.63
C LYS A 121 -10.22 -11.49 14.94
N TRP A 122 -10.65 -10.41 14.32
CA TRP A 122 -11.95 -9.85 14.57
C TRP A 122 -13.09 -10.76 14.09
N LYS A 123 -12.89 -11.42 12.95
CA LYS A 123 -13.79 -12.45 12.43
C LYS A 123 -13.86 -13.67 13.36
N ASP A 124 -12.71 -14.14 13.84
CA ASP A 124 -12.56 -15.24 14.80
C ASP A 124 -13.27 -14.93 16.14
N ASP A 125 -13.18 -13.69 16.60
CA ASP A 125 -13.84 -13.22 17.84
C ASP A 125 -15.35 -12.93 17.66
N ASN A 126 -16.02 -13.55 16.69
CA ASN A 126 -17.43 -13.36 16.36
C ASN A 126 -17.80 -11.88 16.15
N TRP A 127 -16.91 -11.12 15.50
CA TRP A 127 -17.05 -9.69 15.26
C TRP A 127 -17.10 -8.81 16.51
N LYS A 128 -16.72 -9.35 17.68
CA LYS A 128 -16.53 -8.56 18.89
C LYS A 128 -15.13 -7.95 18.87
N LEU A 129 -15.03 -6.67 19.21
CA LEU A 129 -13.76 -5.97 19.35
C LEU A 129 -13.04 -6.49 20.60
N SER A 130 -12.24 -7.54 20.44
CA SER A 130 -11.42 -8.08 21.51
C SER A 130 -10.18 -7.21 21.75
N ARG A 131 -9.54 -7.39 22.91
CA ARG A 131 -8.29 -6.71 23.25
C ARG A 131 -7.20 -6.96 22.19
N GLY A 132 -7.18 -8.14 21.57
CA GLY A 132 -6.25 -8.47 20.48
C GLY A 132 -6.54 -7.69 19.20
N ALA A 133 -7.80 -7.64 18.77
CA ALA A 133 -8.21 -6.85 17.59
C ALA A 133 -7.88 -5.36 17.78
N TYR A 134 -8.07 -4.82 18.99
CA TYR A 134 -7.72 -3.44 19.32
C TYR A 134 -6.21 -3.15 19.20
N MET A 135 -5.35 -4.08 19.63
CA MET A 135 -3.90 -3.95 19.46
C MET A 135 -3.50 -3.89 17.98
N PHE A 136 -4.07 -4.75 17.12
CA PHE A 136 -3.81 -4.70 15.68
C PHE A 136 -4.29 -3.39 15.04
N ILE A 137 -5.48 -2.91 15.41
CA ILE A 137 -6.00 -1.61 14.93
C ILE A 137 -5.08 -0.45 15.33
N ILE A 138 -4.61 -0.42 16.59
CA ILE A 138 -3.66 0.60 17.05
C ILE A 138 -2.35 0.52 16.26
N ILE A 139 -1.79 -0.69 16.06
CA ILE A 139 -0.54 -0.88 15.32
C ILE A 139 -0.70 -0.38 13.88
N VAL A 140 -1.78 -0.74 13.19
CA VAL A 140 -2.09 -0.25 11.84
C VAL A 140 -2.20 1.28 11.82
N LEU A 141 -2.91 1.87 12.78
CA LEU A 141 -3.09 3.32 12.87
C LEU A 141 -1.76 4.04 13.09
N LEU A 142 -0.92 3.53 14.00
CA LEU A 142 0.42 4.09 14.28
C LEU A 142 1.34 3.99 13.05
N LEU A 143 1.34 2.85 12.36
CA LEU A 143 2.13 2.66 11.14
C LEU A 143 1.68 3.62 10.02
N LEU A 144 0.36 3.77 9.83
CA LEU A 144 -0.20 4.70 8.84
C LEU A 144 0.08 6.16 9.19
N LEU A 145 -0.04 6.55 10.47
CA LEU A 145 0.31 7.91 10.91
C LEU A 145 1.80 8.20 10.74
N GLY A 146 2.68 7.24 11.04
CA GLY A 146 4.12 7.35 10.80
C GLY A 146 4.47 7.49 9.32
N ALA A 147 3.74 6.78 8.45
CA ALA A 147 3.88 6.91 7.00
C ALA A 147 3.45 8.29 6.49
N ILE A 148 2.28 8.75 6.94
CA ILE A 148 1.73 10.04 6.55
C ILE A 148 2.63 11.18 7.03
N SER A 149 3.16 11.09 8.26
CA SER A 149 4.08 12.10 8.79
C SER A 149 5.38 12.15 7.97
N ALA A 150 5.96 11.00 7.63
CA ALA A 150 7.14 10.93 6.76
C ALA A 150 6.87 11.56 5.38
N ILE A 151 5.70 11.30 4.79
CA ILE A 151 5.29 11.85 3.49
C ILE A 151 5.09 13.38 3.56
N ILE A 152 4.43 13.88 4.59
CA ILE A 152 4.19 15.32 4.78
C ILE A 152 5.51 16.09 4.91
N VAL A 153 6.48 15.54 5.63
CA VAL A 153 7.80 16.18 5.83
C VAL A 153 8.62 16.21 4.54
N THR A 154 8.46 15.20 3.68
CA THR A 154 9.30 15.01 2.48
C THR A 154 8.74 15.66 1.22
N ILE A 155 7.40 15.74 1.08
CA ILE A 155 6.74 16.24 -0.13
C ILE A 155 6.15 17.64 0.08
N LYS A 156 6.61 18.61 -0.73
CA LYS A 156 5.83 19.81 -1.09
C LYS A 156 5.09 19.48 -2.39
N PRO A 157 3.74 19.54 -2.48
CA PRO A 157 2.76 20.21 -1.62
C PRO A 157 2.09 19.33 -0.54
N TRP A 158 1.64 19.97 0.54
CA TRP A 158 0.95 19.38 1.70
C TRP A 158 -0.35 18.62 1.36
N ALA A 159 -0.96 18.91 0.22
CA ALA A 159 -2.22 18.30 -0.22
C ALA A 159 -2.12 16.78 -0.42
N ILE A 160 -0.94 16.25 -0.77
CA ILE A 160 -0.72 14.80 -0.89
C ILE A 160 -0.85 14.14 0.48
N GLY A 161 -0.28 14.74 1.53
CA GLY A 161 -0.45 14.27 2.91
C GLY A 161 -1.90 14.36 3.39
N ALA A 162 -2.60 15.45 3.04
CA ALA A 162 -4.03 15.59 3.34
C ALA A 162 -4.88 14.50 2.68
N ALA A 163 -4.56 14.11 1.44
CA ALA A 163 -5.23 13.01 0.75
C ALA A 163 -5.01 11.67 1.47
N PHE A 164 -3.77 11.37 1.91
CA PHE A 164 -3.51 10.16 2.70
C PHE A 164 -4.23 10.17 4.06
N LEU A 165 -4.33 11.33 4.73
CA LEU A 165 -5.07 11.47 5.97
C LEU A 165 -6.58 11.23 5.76
N LEU A 166 -7.12 11.66 4.61
CA LEU A 166 -8.51 11.41 4.24
C LEU A 166 -8.77 9.92 3.99
N VAL A 167 -7.84 9.22 3.31
CA VAL A 167 -7.91 7.76 3.15
C VAL A 167 -7.87 7.05 4.51
N LEU A 168 -7.01 7.50 5.43
CA LEU A 168 -6.95 6.98 6.80
C LEU A 168 -8.29 7.16 7.53
N LEU A 169 -8.89 8.35 7.41
CA LEU A 169 -10.20 8.64 7.99
C LEU A 169 -11.28 7.71 7.42
N LEU A 170 -11.30 7.50 6.10
CA LEU A 170 -12.23 6.58 5.45
C LEU A 170 -12.05 5.13 5.94
N LEU A 171 -10.81 4.69 6.14
CA LEU A 171 -10.51 3.37 6.68
C LEU A 171 -11.07 3.20 8.11
N VAL A 172 -10.84 4.19 8.98
CA VAL A 172 -11.36 4.18 10.37
C VAL A 172 -12.89 4.17 10.36
N LEU A 173 -13.52 4.97 9.50
CA LEU A 173 -14.97 4.97 9.34
C LEU A 173 -15.48 3.61 8.87
N ALA A 174 -14.84 3.01 7.86
CA ALA A 174 -15.24 1.69 7.37
C ALA A 174 -15.18 0.62 8.47
N ILE A 175 -14.12 0.59 9.27
CA ILE A 175 -14.02 -0.31 10.43
C ILE A 175 -15.14 -0.04 11.44
N GLY A 176 -15.42 1.24 11.73
CA GLY A 176 -16.53 1.64 12.60
C GLY A 176 -17.88 1.14 12.09
N VAL A 177 -18.17 1.32 10.79
CA VAL A 177 -19.42 0.85 10.16
C VAL A 177 -19.54 -0.67 10.25
N ILE A 178 -18.48 -1.41 9.94
CA ILE A 178 -18.46 -2.87 10.04
C ILE A 178 -18.70 -3.30 11.49
N HIS A 179 -18.13 -2.60 12.47
CA HIS A 179 -18.33 -2.91 13.88
C HIS A 179 -19.77 -2.67 14.34
N TYR A 180 -20.34 -1.52 13.99
CA TYR A 180 -21.72 -1.23 14.30
C TYR A 180 -22.69 -2.19 13.60
N TRP A 181 -22.44 -2.52 12.34
CA TRP A 181 -23.21 -3.50 11.59
C TRP A 181 -23.19 -4.88 12.29
N ALA A 182 -22.00 -5.35 12.69
CA ALA A 182 -21.87 -6.61 13.39
C ALA A 182 -22.51 -6.59 14.80
N SER A 183 -22.37 -5.48 15.54
CA SER A 183 -22.98 -5.31 16.87
C SER A 183 -24.51 -5.28 16.82
N ASN A 184 -25.09 -4.94 15.68
CA ASN A 184 -26.54 -4.81 15.50
C ASN A 184 -27.14 -6.00 14.73
N ASN A 185 -26.61 -7.21 14.97
CA ASN A 185 -27.03 -8.47 14.33
C ASN A 185 -27.11 -8.39 12.80
N PHE A 186 -26.13 -7.72 12.18
CA PHE A 186 -26.03 -7.55 10.72
C PHE A 186 -27.12 -6.68 10.09
N TYR A 187 -27.82 -5.86 10.89
CA TYR A 187 -28.74 -4.84 10.39
C TYR A 187 -28.17 -3.43 10.56
N LEU A 188 -28.27 -2.63 9.50
CA LEU A 188 -27.99 -1.19 9.55
C LEU A 188 -29.31 -0.43 9.66
N THR A 189 -29.45 0.39 10.71
CA THR A 189 -30.64 1.23 10.86
C THR A 189 -30.63 2.41 9.89
N ARG A 190 -31.81 2.95 9.56
CA ARG A 190 -31.96 4.07 8.61
C ARG A 190 -31.13 5.30 9.02
N ILE A 191 -31.06 5.61 10.31
CA ILE A 191 -30.27 6.74 10.86
C ILE A 191 -28.77 6.49 10.69
N GLN A 192 -28.31 5.25 10.89
CA GLN A 192 -26.90 4.90 10.74
C GLN A 192 -26.46 4.99 9.28
N ILE A 193 -27.27 4.50 8.33
CA ILE A 193 -26.98 4.65 6.90
C ILE A 193 -26.86 6.13 6.53
N LEU A 194 -27.81 6.96 7.01
CA LEU A 194 -27.76 8.41 6.80
C LEU A 194 -26.49 9.04 7.38
N LEU A 195 -26.05 8.62 8.58
CA LEU A 195 -24.84 9.14 9.23
C LEU A 195 -23.58 8.75 8.45
N VAL A 196 -23.48 7.50 7.98
CA VAL A 196 -22.37 7.03 7.15
C VAL A 196 -22.33 7.77 5.81
N CYS A 197 -23.47 7.92 5.14
CA CYS A 197 -23.57 8.70 3.91
C CYS A 197 -23.20 10.17 4.13
N PHE A 198 -23.62 10.75 5.25
CA PHE A 198 -23.27 12.13 5.63
C PHE A 198 -21.77 12.30 5.86
N LEU A 199 -21.13 11.38 6.59
CA LEU A 199 -19.68 11.38 6.79
C LEU A 199 -18.90 11.17 5.47
N ALA A 200 -19.38 10.29 4.61
CA ALA A 200 -18.80 10.08 3.27
C ALA A 200 -18.96 11.33 2.38
N PHE A 201 -20.09 12.02 2.48
CA PHE A 201 -20.29 13.30 1.80
C PHE A 201 -19.34 14.38 2.33
N LEU A 202 -19.16 14.49 3.65
CA LEU A 202 -18.22 15.42 4.25
C LEU A 202 -16.77 15.13 3.82
N SER A 203 -16.38 13.86 3.75
CA SER A 203 -15.04 13.50 3.27
C SER A 203 -14.87 13.81 1.78
N ALA A 204 -15.88 13.55 0.93
CA ALA A 204 -15.86 13.97 -0.47
C ALA A 204 -15.75 15.50 -0.63
N LEU A 205 -16.48 16.25 0.20
CA LEU A 205 -16.43 17.71 0.22
C LEU A 205 -15.05 18.22 0.67
N ALA A 206 -14.45 17.61 1.70
CA ALA A 206 -13.09 17.91 2.12
C ALA A 206 -12.07 17.62 1.02
N ALA A 207 -12.18 16.49 0.32
CA ALA A 207 -11.31 16.15 -0.82
C ALA A 207 -11.43 17.19 -1.95
N PHE A 208 -12.67 17.58 -2.29
CA PHE A 208 -12.94 18.59 -3.30
C PHE A 208 -12.34 19.94 -2.92
N LEU A 209 -12.50 20.38 -1.67
CA LEU A 209 -11.91 21.63 -1.17
C LEU A 209 -10.39 21.60 -1.22
N VAL A 210 -9.76 20.50 -0.77
CA VAL A 210 -8.29 20.32 -0.85
C VAL A 210 -7.80 20.46 -2.29
N GLY A 211 -8.46 19.80 -3.25
CA GLY A 211 -8.12 19.91 -4.67
C GLY A 211 -8.33 21.32 -5.24
N TRP A 212 -9.43 21.98 -4.86
CA TRP A 212 -9.75 23.34 -5.30
C TRP A 212 -8.72 24.37 -4.81
N PHE A 213 -8.33 24.31 -3.53
CA PHE A 213 -7.29 25.18 -2.98
C PHE A 213 -5.95 24.92 -3.66
N GLN A 214 -5.60 23.65 -3.91
CA GLN A 214 -4.36 23.29 -4.60
C GLN A 214 -4.30 23.84 -6.04
N GLY A 215 -5.42 23.83 -6.76
CA GLY A 215 -5.56 24.44 -8.09
C GLY A 215 -5.33 25.96 -8.06
N LYS A 216 -5.89 26.66 -7.07
CA LYS A 216 -5.67 28.10 -6.87
C LYS A 216 -4.20 28.43 -6.57
N TYR A 217 -3.55 27.71 -5.65
CA TYR A 217 -2.14 27.93 -5.31
C TYR A 217 -1.20 27.68 -6.51
N SER A 218 -1.45 26.64 -7.30
CA SER A 218 -0.64 26.36 -8.50
C SER A 218 -0.80 27.44 -9.58
N SER A 219 -2.01 27.99 -9.73
CA SER A 219 -2.28 29.07 -10.70
C SER A 219 -1.68 30.43 -10.31
N LEU A 220 -1.43 30.66 -9.01
CA LEU A 220 -0.78 31.87 -8.47
C LEU A 220 0.74 31.81 -8.60
N VAL A 221 1.36 30.64 -8.41
CA VAL A 221 2.81 30.45 -8.56
C VAL A 221 3.25 30.52 -10.03
N LEU A 222 2.41 30.13 -10.98
CA LEU A 222 2.68 30.23 -12.43
C LEU A 222 2.51 31.67 -12.99
N ARG A 223 2.05 32.64 -12.19
CA ARG A 223 1.92 34.05 -12.60
C ARG A 223 2.99 34.99 -12.01
N CYS A 224 3.90 34.48 -11.18
CA CYS A 224 5.09 35.19 -10.73
C CYS A 224 6.33 34.59 -11.40
#